data_AF-A0A933SP58-F1
#
_entry.id   AF-A0A933SP58-F1
#
_cell.length_a   1.000
_cell.length_b   1.000
_cell.length_c   1.000
_cell.angle_alpha   90.00
_cell.angle_beta   90.00
_cell.angle_gamma   90.00
#
_symmetry.space_group_name_H-M   'P 1'
#
loop_
_entity.id
_entity.type
_entity.pdbx_description
1 polymer ?
#
loop_
_entity_poly.entity_id
_entity_poly.type
_entity_poly.pdbx_seq_one_letter_code
_entity_poly.pdbx_strand_id
1 'polypeptide(L)'
;MNSLKKKPIQIYIEPRQDNILEVISKNRGVSKAAIIRESLEKFLKELPVEKDPALRIIGLGSSGKTDISEKHDKYLARYAVSKKK
;
A
#
# COMPACT_ATOMS: atom_id res chain seq x y z
N MET A 1 0.04 -7.93 22.95
CA MET A 1 0.05 -8.21 21.48
C MET A 1 -1.39 -8.19 21.00
N ASN A 2 -1.83 -7.14 20.32
CA ASN A 2 -3.19 -7.09 19.78
C ASN A 2 -3.30 -8.14 18.67
N SER A 3 -3.98 -9.24 18.96
CA SER A 3 -4.45 -10.20 17.96
C SER A 3 -5.26 -9.42 16.93
N LEU A 4 -4.74 -9.28 15.71
CA LEU A 4 -5.49 -8.75 14.58
C LEU A 4 -6.72 -9.66 14.40
N LYS A 5 -7.90 -9.17 14.82
CA LYS A 5 -9.16 -9.92 14.73
C LYS A 5 -9.49 -10.16 13.25
N LYS A 6 -9.27 -11.39 12.78
CA LYS A 6 -9.71 -11.83 11.45
C LYS A 6 -11.24 -11.76 11.38
N LYS A 7 -11.78 -11.27 10.28
CA LYS A 7 -13.23 -11.27 10.02
C LYS A 7 -13.63 -12.54 9.26
N PRO A 8 -14.63 -13.31 9.71
CA PRO A 8 -15.13 -14.46 8.98
C PRO A 8 -15.86 -13.98 7.72
N ILE A 9 -15.61 -14.65 6.59
CA ILE A 9 -16.27 -14.40 5.31
C ILE A 9 -16.64 -15.76 4.73
N GLN A 10 -17.88 -15.90 4.28
CA GLN A 10 -18.34 -17.04 3.49
C GLN A 10 -18.36 -16.64 2.03
N ILE A 11 -17.73 -17.44 1.17
CA ILE A 11 -17.70 -17.25 -0.28
C ILE A 11 -18.05 -18.56 -0.97
N TYR A 12 -18.68 -18.46 -2.13
CA TYR A 12 -18.83 -19.60 -3.03
C TYR A 12 -17.64 -19.61 -3.99
N ILE A 13 -17.07 -20.79 -4.21
CA ILE A 13 -15.98 -21.03 -5.15
C ILE A 13 -16.38 -22.18 -6.07
N GLU A 14 -15.76 -22.25 -7.26
CA GLU A 14 -16.02 -23.35 -8.18
C GLU A 14 -15.48 -24.67 -7.63
N PRO A 15 -16.13 -25.82 -7.93
CA PRO A 15 -15.63 -27.14 -7.50
C PRO A 15 -14.17 -27.40 -7.91
N ARG A 16 -13.77 -26.90 -9.09
CA ARG A 16 -12.39 -26.99 -9.58
C ARG A 16 -11.41 -26.22 -8.69
N GLN A 17 -11.80 -25.05 -8.19
CA GLN A 17 -10.97 -24.24 -7.29
C GLN A 17 -10.79 -24.93 -5.94
N ASP A 18 -11.83 -25.55 -5.40
CA ASP A 18 -11.72 -26.31 -4.14
C ASP A 18 -10.77 -27.53 -4.27
N ASN A 19 -10.87 -28.27 -5.38
CA ASN A 19 -9.97 -29.38 -5.67
C ASN A 19 -8.50 -28.93 -5.75
N ILE A 20 -8.23 -27.79 -6.42
CA ILE A 20 -6.88 -27.24 -6.50
C ILE A 20 -6.38 -26.80 -5.12
N LEU A 21 -7.23 -26.13 -4.34
CA LEU A 21 -6.89 -25.71 -2.97
C LEU A 21 -6.58 -26.90 -2.07
N GLU A 22 -7.32 -28.01 -2.20
CA GLU A 22 -7.07 -29.26 -1.47
C GLU A 22 -5.67 -29.82 -1.78
N VAL A 23 -5.32 -29.92 -3.06
CA VAL A 23 -4.01 -30.41 -3.48
C VAL A 23 -2.88 -29.51 -2.96
N ILE A 24 -3.01 -28.19 -3.09
CA ILE A 24 -1.99 -27.24 -2.60
C ILE A 24 -1.89 -27.29 -1.08
N SER A 25 -3.03 -27.40 -0.38
CA SER A 25 -3.08 -27.50 1.08
C SER A 25 -2.28 -28.70 1.58
N LYS A 26 -2.49 -29.88 0.97
CA LYS A 26 -1.74 -31.11 1.29
C LYS A 26 -0.26 -30.95 0.99
N ASN A 27 0.09 -30.45 -0.19
CA ASN A 27 1.48 -30.31 -0.61
C ASN A 27 2.28 -29.32 0.25
N ARG A 28 1.64 -28.25 0.75
CA ARG A 28 2.30 -27.20 1.55
C ARG A 28 2.14 -27.38 3.06
N GLY A 29 1.29 -28.30 3.52
CA GLY A 29 1.01 -28.48 4.95
C GLY A 29 0.32 -27.27 5.62
N VAL A 30 -0.41 -26.46 4.85
CA VAL A 30 -1.12 -25.27 5.36
C VAL A 30 -2.60 -25.32 5.00
N SER A 31 -3.47 -24.70 5.81
CA SER A 31 -4.92 -24.69 5.55
C SER A 31 -5.29 -24.00 4.22
N LYS A 32 -6.37 -24.44 3.57
CA LYS A 32 -6.98 -23.72 2.43
C LYS A 32 -7.19 -22.24 2.71
N ALA A 33 -7.66 -21.89 3.92
CA ALA A 33 -7.86 -20.51 4.32
C ALA A 33 -6.55 -19.71 4.42
N ALA A 34 -5.42 -20.33 4.74
CA ALA A 34 -4.11 -19.68 4.71
C ALA A 34 -3.68 -19.38 3.27
N ILE A 35 -3.90 -20.32 2.35
CA ILE A 35 -3.63 -20.14 0.92
C ILE A 35 -4.47 -18.98 0.36
N ILE A 36 -5.78 -18.97 0.63
CA ILE A 36 -6.69 -17.90 0.18
C ILE A 36 -6.21 -16.54 0.70
N ARG A 37 -5.84 -16.44 1.98
CA ARG A 37 -5.32 -15.19 2.55
C ARG A 37 -4.00 -14.76 1.91
N GLU A 38 -3.06 -15.68 1.68
CA GLU A 38 -1.79 -15.38 1.01
C GLU A 38 -2.02 -14.85 -0.42
N SER A 39 -2.91 -15.51 -1.18
CA SER A 39 -3.28 -15.08 -2.52
C SER A 39 -3.97 -13.71 -2.51
N LEU A 40 -4.84 -13.44 -1.54
CA LEU A 40 -5.50 -12.14 -1.38
C LEU A 40 -4.48 -11.05 -1.09
N GLU A 41 -3.53 -11.27 -0.19
CA GLU A 41 -2.45 -10.32 0.10
C GLU A 41 -1.57 -10.03 -1.11
N LYS A 42 -1.25 -11.05 -1.92
CA LYS A 42 -0.52 -10.88 -3.18
C LYS A 42 -1.31 -10.03 -4.17
N PHE A 43 -2.57 -10.37 -4.38
CA PHE A 43 -3.46 -9.62 -5.25
C PHE A 43 -3.58 -8.15 -4.81
N LEU A 44 -3.79 -7.88 -3.51
CA LEU A 44 -3.89 -6.52 -2.98
C LEU A 44 -2.60 -5.71 -3.13
N LYS A 45 -1.43 -6.35 -3.06
CA LYS A 45 -0.14 -5.69 -3.32
C LYS A 45 0.10 -5.36 -4.79
N GLU A 46 -0.44 -6.18 -5.68
CA GLU A 46 -0.38 -5.98 -7.13
C GLU A 46 -1.41 -4.95 -7.63
N LEU A 47 -2.47 -4.70 -6.85
CA LEU A 47 -3.38 -3.60 -7.14
C LEU A 47 -2.60 -2.26 -7.09
N PRO A 48 -2.78 -1.37 -8.08
CA PRO A 48 -2.19 -0.04 -8.03
C PRO A 48 -2.66 0.66 -6.76
N VAL A 49 -1.71 0.92 -5.86
CA VAL A 49 -1.95 1.70 -4.64
C VAL A 49 -2.18 3.14 -5.10
N GLU A 50 -3.47 3.49 -5.17
CA GLU A 50 -4.01 4.77 -5.64
C GLU A 50 -3.84 5.04 -7.15
N LYS A 51 -4.78 5.82 -7.71
CA LYS A 51 -4.79 6.22 -9.12
C LYS A 51 -3.51 6.97 -9.54
N ASP A 52 -2.73 7.49 -8.59
CA ASP A 52 -1.47 8.18 -8.86
C ASP A 52 -0.49 8.07 -7.67
N PRO A 53 0.61 7.31 -7.80
CA PRO A 53 1.67 7.21 -6.80
C PRO A 53 2.29 8.55 -6.38
N ALA A 54 2.21 9.61 -7.19
CA ALA A 54 2.69 10.95 -6.85
C ALA A 54 1.89 11.61 -5.71
N LEU A 55 0.65 11.19 -5.48
CA LEU A 55 -0.16 11.70 -4.36
C LEU A 55 0.45 11.37 -3.00
N ARG A 56 1.24 10.29 -2.91
CA ARG A 56 1.99 9.94 -1.69
C ARG A 56 3.06 10.95 -1.31
N ILE A 57 3.43 11.86 -2.20
CA ILE A 57 4.45 12.90 -1.97
C ILE A 57 3.82 14.15 -1.32
N ILE A 58 2.51 14.33 -1.46
CA ILE A 58 1.79 15.48 -0.88
C ILE A 58 1.87 15.38 0.65
N GLY A 59 2.40 16.43 1.29
CA GLY A 59 2.50 16.52 2.74
C GLY A 59 3.75 15.89 3.38
N LEU A 60 4.68 15.31 2.61
CA LEU A 60 5.94 14.80 3.15
C LEU A 60 6.92 15.90 3.59
N GLY A 61 6.81 17.10 3.00
CA GLY A 61 7.65 18.24 3.33
C GLY A 61 6.93 19.23 4.26
N SER A 62 7.60 19.67 5.32
CA SER A 62 7.17 20.79 6.16
C SER A 62 8.28 21.84 6.21
N SER A 63 8.04 23.02 5.62
CA SER A 63 8.97 24.15 5.71
C SER A 63 8.57 25.20 6.75
N GLY A 64 7.47 24.97 7.48
CA GLY A 64 6.89 25.91 8.45
C GLY A 64 6.27 27.17 7.86
N LYS A 65 6.22 27.29 6.53
CA LYS A 65 5.65 28.44 5.80
C LYS A 65 4.33 28.05 5.16
N THR A 66 3.36 28.97 5.22
CA THR A 66 2.00 28.75 4.69
C THR A 66 1.84 29.23 3.24
N ASP A 67 2.80 30.01 2.72
CA ASP A 67 2.73 30.69 1.42
C ASP A 67 3.80 30.22 0.42
N ILE A 68 4.34 29.01 0.63
CA ILE A 68 5.44 28.46 -0.18
C ILE A 68 5.04 28.38 -1.66
N SER A 69 3.84 27.89 -1.95
CA SER A 69 3.36 27.72 -3.32
C SER A 69 3.25 29.06 -4.06
N GLU A 70 2.72 30.07 -3.38
CA GLU A 70 2.53 31.42 -3.94
C GLU A 70 3.84 32.19 -4.11
N LYS A 71 4.78 32.03 -3.17
CA LYS A 71 6.02 32.83 -3.12
C LYS A 71 7.28 32.01 -3.39
N HIS A 72 7.15 30.90 -4.11
CA HIS A 72 8.25 29.95 -4.33
C HIS A 72 9.50 30.64 -4.89
N ASP A 73 9.36 31.47 -5.93
CA ASP A 73 10.47 32.20 -6.55
C ASP A 73 11.20 33.13 -5.56
N LYS A 74 10.45 33.83 -4.71
CA LYS A 74 11.02 34.72 -3.69
C LYS A 74 11.86 33.93 -2.69
N TYR A 75 11.40 32.74 -2.30
CA TYR A 75 12.16 31.86 -1.40
C TYR A 75 13.42 31.31 -2.08
N LEU A 76 13.32 30.88 -3.35
CA LEU A 76 14.46 30.38 -4.13
C LEU A 76 15.51 31.46 -4.36
N ALA A 77 15.10 32.67 -4.76
CA ALA A 77 16.00 33.80 -4.95
C ALA A 77 16.74 34.17 -3.66
N ARG A 78 16.01 34.23 -2.54
CA ARG A 78 16.62 34.50 -1.22
C ARG A 78 17.65 33.43 -0.84
N TYR A 79 17.33 32.15 -1.06
CA TYR A 79 18.26 31.05 -0.77
C TYR A 79 19.52 31.12 -1.66
N ALA A 80 19.35 31.37 -2.96
CA ALA A 80 20.47 31.49 -3.90
C ALA A 80 21.42 32.64 -3.55
N VAL A 81 20.89 33.77 -3.09
CA VAL A 81 21.69 34.91 -2.62
C VAL A 81 22.39 34.59 -1.30
N SER A 82 21.71 33.91 -0.37
CA SER A 82 22.30 33.53 0.92
C SER A 82 23.49 32.57 0.80
N LYS A 83 23.58 31.79 -0.30
CA LYS A 83 24.66 30.82 -0.53
C LYS A 83 25.91 31.42 -1.19
N LYS A 84 25.84 32.67 -1.66
CA LYS A 84 26.94 33.40 -2.32
C LYS A 84 27.76 34.27 -1.35
N LYS A 85 27.42 34.28 -0.05
CA LYS A 85 28.23 34.84 1.03
C LYS A 85 28.92 33.72 1.77
#